data_AF-A0AA39NUP6-F1
#
_entry.id   AF-A0AA39NUP6-F1
#
_cell.length_a   1.000
_cell.length_b   1.000
_cell.length_c   1.000
_cell.angle_alpha   90.00
_cell.angle_beta   90.00
_cell.angle_gamma   90.00
#
_symmetry.space_group_name_H-M   'P 1'
#
loop_
_entity.id
_entity.type
_entity.pdbx_description
1 polymer ?
#
loop_
_entity_poly.entity_id
_entity_poly.type
_entity_poly.pdbx_seq_one_letter_code
_entity_poly.pdbx_strand_id
1 'polypeptide(L)'
;MDSDSTRDLFNLSLCRYAYVAGLTISIWDLCVTMDSEITHVWCRRWSLGKVLFLVNRYIPPGIIALEFYFAANHAPNNAGISCRVSFVLSNTINIILVAVTQVILALRTYALYLTNFWLYCLGCLIVFPTLAALFMILWVFGKYIVVTTTVEYPPQWVGCVNLVCASPVCNTAWLFLDCYFIGFDTVIFILTLWKYYTAYREKVPTHDADLDTVLADYETSFLRVLFQDGFLFYAAMFGALCNTNSRKDLCQ
;
A
#
# COMPACT_ATOMS: atom_id res chain seq x y z
N MET A 1 -21.24 -17.15 25.09
CA MET A 1 -20.23 -16.58 24.20
C MET A 1 -20.97 -15.56 23.36
N ASP A 2 -20.73 -14.28 23.60
CA ASP A 2 -21.52 -13.20 23.01
C ASP A 2 -21.30 -13.14 21.49
N SER A 3 -22.29 -12.58 20.77
CA SER A 3 -22.22 -12.38 19.31
C SER A 3 -20.97 -11.60 18.90
N ASP A 4 -20.54 -10.65 19.74
CA ASP A 4 -19.42 -9.77 19.44
C ASP A 4 -18.08 -10.50 19.53
N SER A 5 -17.87 -11.32 20.57
CA SER A 5 -16.66 -12.14 20.69
C SER A 5 -16.48 -13.14 19.54
N THR A 6 -17.60 -13.64 18.99
CA THR A 6 -17.56 -14.57 17.84
C THR A 6 -17.16 -13.84 16.56
N ARG A 7 -17.58 -12.58 16.39
CA ARG A 7 -17.18 -11.74 15.25
C ARG A 7 -15.70 -11.38 15.30
N ASP A 8 -15.18 -11.05 16.48
CA ASP A 8 -13.78 -10.71 16.66
C ASP A 8 -12.85 -11.90 16.34
N LEU A 9 -13.23 -13.11 16.77
CA LEU A 9 -12.49 -14.34 16.45
C LEU A 9 -12.51 -14.68 14.95
N PHE A 10 -13.64 -14.42 14.29
CA PHE A 10 -13.76 -14.60 12.85
C PHE A 10 -12.88 -13.60 12.09
N ASN A 11 -12.92 -12.32 12.46
CA ASN A 11 -12.08 -11.28 11.88
C ASN A 11 -10.59 -11.60 12.06
N LEU A 12 -10.20 -12.07 13.24
CA LEU A 12 -8.83 -12.49 13.52
C LEU A 12 -8.37 -13.62 12.62
N SER A 13 -9.21 -14.64 12.43
CA SER A 13 -8.92 -15.75 11.53
C SER A 13 -8.73 -15.25 10.10
N LEU A 14 -9.62 -14.37 9.63
CA LEU A 14 -9.53 -13.76 8.31
C LEU A 14 -8.23 -12.97 8.13
N CYS A 15 -7.85 -12.13 9.08
CA CYS A 15 -6.60 -11.36 9.01
C CYS A 15 -5.38 -12.29 8.90
N ARG A 16 -5.31 -13.37 9.68
CA ARG A 16 -4.22 -14.36 9.59
C ARG A 16 -4.15 -15.03 8.21
N TYR A 17 -5.29 -15.47 7.68
CA TYR A 17 -5.33 -16.05 6.34
C TYR A 17 -4.96 -15.03 5.25
N ALA A 18 -5.38 -13.77 5.40
CA ALA A 18 -5.04 -12.69 4.49
C ALA A 18 -3.53 -12.40 4.51
N TYR A 19 -2.89 -12.37 5.68
CA TYR A 19 -1.44 -12.21 5.78
C TYR A 19 -0.67 -13.35 5.11
N VAL A 20 -1.07 -14.60 5.36
CA VAL A 20 -0.42 -15.76 4.74
C VAL A 20 -0.62 -15.75 3.22
N ALA A 21 -1.84 -15.45 2.75
CA ALA A 21 -2.13 -15.35 1.33
C ALA A 21 -1.33 -14.22 0.67
N GLY A 22 -1.32 -13.02 1.27
CA GLY A 22 -0.55 -11.88 0.80
C GLY A 22 0.94 -12.19 0.73
N LEU A 23 1.51 -12.75 1.81
CA LEU A 23 2.93 -13.14 1.84
C LEU A 23 3.26 -14.18 0.76
N THR A 24 2.40 -15.18 0.58
CA THR A 24 2.59 -16.22 -0.44
C THR A 24 2.61 -15.63 -1.84
N ILE A 25 1.64 -14.75 -2.15
CA ILE A 25 1.57 -14.08 -3.46
C ILE A 25 2.79 -13.18 -3.67
N SER A 26 3.20 -12.41 -2.66
CA SER A 26 4.37 -11.54 -2.78
C SER A 26 5.67 -12.31 -2.96
N ILE A 27 5.88 -13.40 -2.22
CA ILE A 27 7.07 -14.26 -2.40
C ILE A 27 7.04 -14.93 -3.78
N TRP A 28 5.88 -15.41 -4.21
CA TRP A 28 5.71 -15.99 -5.55
C TRP A 28 6.10 -15.00 -6.64
N ASP A 29 5.60 -13.75 -6.57
CA ASP A 29 5.95 -12.70 -7.52
C ASP A 29 7.46 -12.43 -7.54
N LEU A 30 8.11 -12.34 -6.36
CA LEU A 30 9.56 -12.20 -6.25
C LEU A 30 10.31 -13.35 -6.90
N CYS A 31 9.91 -14.60 -6.66
CA CYS A 31 10.58 -15.77 -7.23
C CYS A 31 10.49 -15.81 -8.76
N VAL A 32 9.32 -15.52 -9.34
CA VAL A 32 9.10 -15.59 -10.79
C VAL A 32 9.89 -14.51 -11.54
N THR A 33 10.15 -13.38 -10.91
CA THR A 33 10.76 -12.20 -11.52
C THR A 33 12.25 -12.04 -11.21
N MET A 34 12.77 -12.81 -10.25
CA MET A 34 14.14 -12.71 -9.74
C MET A 34 15.21 -12.81 -10.83
N ASP A 35 15.08 -13.76 -11.76
CA ASP A 35 16.07 -13.97 -12.84
C ASP A 35 16.21 -12.73 -13.74
N SER A 36 15.06 -12.12 -14.07
CA SER A 36 14.99 -10.88 -14.85
C SER A 36 15.54 -9.70 -14.05
N GLU A 37 15.18 -9.60 -12.77
CA GLU A 37 15.64 -8.52 -11.90
C GLU A 37 17.15 -8.52 -11.69
N ILE A 38 17.77 -9.68 -11.47
CA ILE A 38 19.22 -9.78 -11.27
C ILE A 38 19.94 -9.19 -12.50
N THR A 39 19.49 -9.58 -13.68
CA THR A 39 20.07 -9.13 -14.95
C THR A 39 19.85 -7.64 -15.20
N HIS A 40 18.63 -7.14 -14.96
CA HIS A 40 18.23 -5.80 -15.38
C HIS A 40 18.36 -4.71 -14.31
N VAL A 41 18.28 -5.07 -13.03
CA VAL A 41 18.28 -4.13 -11.90
C VAL A 41 19.56 -4.24 -11.10
N TRP A 42 19.97 -5.44 -10.70
CA TRP A 42 21.11 -5.63 -9.80
C TRP A 42 22.44 -5.25 -10.46
N CYS A 43 22.66 -5.66 -11.72
CA CYS A 43 23.86 -5.33 -12.49
C CYS A 43 23.95 -3.87 -12.96
N ARG A 44 22.89 -3.07 -12.83
CA ARG A 44 22.90 -1.64 -13.19
C ARG A 44 23.50 -0.79 -12.07
N ARG A 45 24.10 0.35 -12.46
CA ARG A 45 24.62 1.36 -11.53
C ARG A 45 23.52 1.84 -10.57
N TRP A 46 23.92 2.22 -9.36
CA TRP A 46 23.01 2.79 -8.37
C TRP A 46 22.41 4.09 -8.89
N SER A 47 21.08 4.16 -8.88
CA SER A 47 20.28 5.32 -9.25
C SER A 47 19.13 5.47 -8.25
N LEU A 48 18.56 6.66 -8.14
CA LEU A 48 17.39 6.90 -7.28
C LEU A 48 16.22 5.98 -7.65
N GLY A 49 15.99 5.76 -8.95
CA GLY A 49 14.97 4.83 -9.44
C GLY A 49 15.20 3.38 -8.99
N LYS A 50 16.47 2.91 -8.96
CA LYS A 50 16.82 1.58 -8.45
C LYS A 50 16.51 1.45 -6.96
N VAL A 51 16.84 2.47 -6.16
CA VAL A 51 16.56 2.46 -4.71
C VAL A 51 15.05 2.44 -4.44
N LEU A 52 14.29 3.32 -5.10
CA LEU A 52 12.83 3.40 -4.97
C LEU A 52 12.17 2.06 -5.34
N PHE A 53 12.61 1.43 -6.44
CA PHE A 53 12.14 0.13 -6.87
C PHE A 53 12.42 -0.97 -5.83
N LEU A 54 13.66 -1.08 -5.34
CA LEU A 54 14.03 -2.10 -4.37
C LEU A 54 13.27 -1.94 -3.05
N VAL A 55 13.11 -0.70 -2.57
CA VAL A 55 12.33 -0.41 -1.35
C VAL A 55 10.88 -0.83 -1.53
N ASN A 56 10.23 -0.44 -2.63
CA ASN A 56 8.82 -0.78 -2.85
C ASN A 56 8.59 -2.28 -3.05
N ARG A 57 9.62 -3.03 -3.46
CA ARG A 57 9.49 -4.44 -3.82
C ARG A 57 9.85 -5.41 -2.69
N TYR A 58 10.91 -5.13 -1.94
CA TYR A 58 11.46 -6.07 -0.95
C TYR A 58 11.00 -5.79 0.48
N ILE A 59 10.58 -4.55 0.79
CA ILE A 59 10.14 -4.20 2.14
C ILE A 59 8.71 -4.69 2.46
N PRO A 60 7.70 -4.57 1.57
CA PRO A 60 6.33 -5.00 1.92
C PRO A 60 6.21 -6.45 2.37
N PRO A 61 6.84 -7.46 1.71
CA PRO A 61 6.78 -8.85 2.17
C PRO A 61 7.34 -9.03 3.58
N GLY A 62 8.40 -8.28 3.92
CA GLY A 62 9.00 -8.30 5.26
C GLY A 62 8.05 -7.75 6.32
N ILE A 63 7.28 -6.71 6.00
CA ILE A 63 6.25 -6.15 6.90
C ILE A 63 5.08 -7.10 7.08
N ILE A 64 4.58 -7.71 6.00
CA ILE A 64 3.52 -8.71 6.08
C ILE A 64 3.96 -9.89 6.95
N ALA A 65 5.21 -10.35 6.81
CA ALA A 65 5.77 -11.41 7.66
C ALA A 65 5.88 -11.00 9.14
N LEU A 66 6.25 -9.74 9.41
CA LEU A 66 6.32 -9.20 10.76
C LEU A 66 4.92 -9.13 11.41
N GLU A 67 3.94 -8.60 10.68
CA GLU A 67 2.55 -8.52 11.14
C GLU A 67 1.97 -9.91 11.40
N PHE A 68 2.23 -10.87 10.51
CA PHE A 68 1.87 -12.27 10.73
C PHE A 68 2.53 -12.85 11.99
N TYR A 69 3.83 -12.60 12.20
CA TYR A 69 4.54 -13.07 13.38
C TYR A 69 3.89 -12.58 14.68
N PHE A 70 3.51 -11.30 14.74
CA PHE A 70 2.82 -10.73 15.91
C PHE A 70 1.36 -11.16 16.03
N ALA A 71 0.68 -11.44 14.92
CA ALA A 71 -0.70 -11.95 14.91
C ALA A 71 -0.81 -13.44 15.27
N ALA A 72 0.28 -14.21 15.10
CA ALA A 72 0.31 -15.66 15.31
C ALA A 72 0.99 -16.10 16.62
N ASN A 73 1.92 -15.32 17.19
CA ASN A 73 2.66 -15.72 18.38
C ASN A 73 2.05 -15.23 19.70
N HIS A 74 2.31 -15.97 20.78
CA HIS A 74 2.03 -15.54 22.15
C HIS A 74 2.83 -14.27 22.45
N ALA A 75 2.13 -13.20 22.82
CA ALA A 75 2.76 -12.01 23.32
C ALA A 75 3.50 -12.36 24.63
N PRO A 76 4.82 -12.14 24.75
CA PRO A 76 5.57 -12.44 25.97
C PRO A 76 5.05 -11.61 27.14
N ASN A 77 5.46 -11.89 28.39
CA ASN A 77 5.01 -11.23 29.64
C ASN A 77 4.94 -9.67 29.64
N ASN A 78 5.48 -9.00 28.61
CA ASN A 78 5.35 -7.56 28.31
C ASN A 78 4.40 -7.29 27.10
N ALA A 79 3.34 -8.09 26.96
CA ALA A 79 2.53 -8.21 25.77
C ALA A 79 2.05 -6.86 25.21
N GLY A 80 1.66 -5.94 26.09
CA GLY A 80 1.16 -4.63 25.68
C GLY A 80 2.20 -3.71 25.03
N ILE A 81 3.47 -3.77 25.44
CA ILE A 81 4.53 -2.90 24.92
C ILE A 81 5.00 -3.41 23.56
N SER A 82 5.26 -4.71 23.43
CA SER A 82 5.70 -5.32 22.16
C SER A 82 4.66 -5.14 21.05
N CYS A 83 3.37 -5.26 21.38
CA CYS A 83 2.25 -4.96 20.49
C CYS A 83 2.30 -3.53 19.96
N ARG A 84 2.43 -2.57 20.88
CA ARG A 84 2.37 -1.15 20.55
C ARG A 84 3.54 -0.74 19.68
N VAL A 85 4.73 -1.25 19.99
CA VAL A 85 5.94 -1.01 19.20
C VAL A 85 5.80 -1.61 17.81
N SER A 86 5.34 -2.86 17.69
CA SER A 86 5.11 -3.47 16.38
C SER A 86 4.11 -2.68 15.55
N PHE A 87 2.98 -2.30 16.15
CA PHE A 87 1.95 -1.54 15.45
C PHE A 87 2.50 -0.23 14.89
N VAL A 88 3.23 0.54 15.70
CA VAL A 88 3.80 1.81 15.24
C VAL A 88 4.91 1.60 14.22
N LEU A 89 5.75 0.59 14.38
CA LEU A 89 6.76 0.25 13.39
C LEU A 89 6.12 -0.10 12.04
N SER A 90 5.15 -1.01 12.03
CA SER A 90 4.43 -1.42 10.81
C SER A 90 3.73 -0.24 10.14
N ASN A 91 2.98 0.57 10.88
CA ASN A 91 2.27 1.73 10.31
C ASN A 91 3.24 2.81 9.81
N THR A 92 4.34 3.05 10.53
CA THR A 92 5.37 4.01 10.08
C THR A 92 6.00 3.56 8.77
N ILE A 93 6.34 2.27 8.67
CA ILE A 93 6.93 1.72 7.44
C ILE A 93 5.90 1.74 6.29
N ASN A 94 4.63 1.40 6.55
CA ASN A 94 3.57 1.52 5.55
C ASN A 94 3.42 2.96 5.02
N ILE A 95 3.44 3.97 5.88
CA ILE A 95 3.41 5.38 5.46
C ILE A 95 4.61 5.71 4.54
N ILE A 96 5.80 5.21 4.87
CA ILE A 96 7.00 5.39 4.04
C ILE A 96 6.83 4.69 2.69
N LEU A 97 6.29 3.47 2.66
CA LEU A 97 6.05 2.72 1.42
C LEU A 97 5.02 3.38 0.52
N VAL A 98 3.95 3.92 1.11
CA VAL A 98 2.98 4.74 0.39
C VAL A 98 3.69 5.94 -0.21
N ALA A 99 4.47 6.69 0.57
CA ALA A 99 5.24 7.83 0.06
C ALA A 99 6.19 7.47 -1.09
N VAL A 100 6.89 6.33 -0.99
CA VAL A 100 7.75 5.81 -2.06
C VAL A 100 6.93 5.51 -3.32
N THR A 101 5.78 4.87 -3.18
CA THR A 101 4.86 4.59 -4.30
C THR A 101 4.39 5.88 -4.96
N GLN A 102 4.03 6.89 -4.15
CA GLN A 102 3.64 8.20 -4.66
C GLN A 102 4.73 8.88 -5.47
N VAL A 103 5.98 8.81 -5.00
CA VAL A 103 7.14 9.34 -5.73
C VAL A 103 7.33 8.59 -7.05
N ILE A 104 7.19 7.26 -7.07
CA ILE A 104 7.31 6.47 -8.31
C ILE A 104 6.24 6.89 -9.33
N LEU A 105 4.98 7.03 -8.89
CA LEU A 105 3.86 7.46 -9.74
C LEU A 105 4.06 8.89 -10.26
N ALA A 106 4.54 9.82 -9.42
CA ALA A 106 4.86 11.18 -9.83
C ALA A 106 6.01 11.24 -10.83
N LEU A 107 7.09 10.45 -10.63
CA LEU A 107 8.22 10.37 -11.56
C LEU A 107 7.79 9.81 -12.92
N ARG A 108 6.93 8.78 -12.94
CA ARG A 108 6.36 8.23 -14.18
C ARG A 108 5.54 9.29 -14.93
N THR A 109 4.72 10.06 -14.20
CA THR A 109 3.92 11.15 -14.78
C THR A 109 4.80 12.28 -15.32
N TYR A 110 5.86 12.65 -14.59
CA TYR A 110 6.84 13.64 -15.02
C TYR A 110 7.51 13.24 -16.35
N ALA A 111 7.96 11.98 -16.46
CA ALA A 111 8.58 11.48 -17.68
C ALA A 111 7.64 11.56 -18.90
N LEU A 112 6.32 11.45 -18.68
CA LEU A 112 5.30 11.51 -19.72
C LEU A 112 4.95 12.94 -20.17
N TYR A 113 5.01 13.91 -19.25
CA TYR A 113 4.65 15.30 -19.53
C TYR A 113 5.86 16.21 -19.80
N LEU A 114 7.09 15.80 -19.45
CA LEU A 114 8.36 16.51 -19.69
C LEU A 114 8.40 17.98 -19.18
N THR A 115 7.52 18.33 -18.25
CA THR A 115 7.34 19.70 -17.75
C THR A 115 7.61 19.80 -16.25
N ASN A 116 8.41 20.79 -15.86
CA ASN A 116 8.88 20.96 -14.48
C ASN A 116 7.80 21.44 -13.48
N PHE A 117 6.74 22.10 -13.96
CA PHE A 117 5.66 22.61 -13.08
C PHE A 117 4.95 21.50 -12.32
N TRP A 118 4.63 20.39 -13.00
CA TRP A 118 3.97 19.24 -12.38
C TRP A 118 4.85 18.58 -11.32
N LEU A 119 6.18 18.62 -11.45
CA LEU A 119 7.09 18.03 -10.46
C LEU A 119 7.01 18.76 -9.11
N TYR A 120 6.98 20.10 -9.12
CA TYR A 120 6.84 20.88 -7.89
C TYR A 120 5.43 20.76 -7.28
N CYS A 121 4.38 20.83 -8.11
CA CYS A 121 3.01 20.66 -7.63
C CYS A 121 2.75 19.27 -7.04
N LEU A 122 3.14 18.20 -7.75
CA LEU A 122 3.01 16.82 -7.25
C LEU A 122 3.91 16.56 -6.05
N GLY A 123 5.14 17.10 -6.05
CA GLY A 123 6.06 16.98 -4.92
C GLY A 123 5.49 17.60 -3.64
N CYS A 124 4.97 18.83 -3.70
CA CYS A 124 4.29 19.46 -2.55
C CYS A 124 3.09 18.63 -2.09
N LEU A 125 2.28 18.16 -3.03
CA LEU A 125 1.08 17.36 -2.76
C LEU A 125 1.43 16.00 -2.10
N ILE A 126 2.64 15.46 -2.28
CA ILE A 126 3.09 14.24 -1.59
C ILE A 126 3.71 14.54 -0.22
N VAL A 127 4.51 15.61 -0.10
CA VAL A 127 5.32 15.87 1.10
C VAL A 127 4.47 16.32 2.29
N PHE A 128 3.48 17.22 2.10
CA PHE A 128 2.68 17.71 3.22
C PHE A 128 1.84 16.62 3.93
N PRO A 129 1.10 15.76 3.22
CA PRO A 129 0.30 14.69 3.83
C PRO A 129 1.15 13.60 4.46
N THR A 130 2.29 13.25 3.86
CA THR A 130 3.20 12.24 4.43
C THR A 130 3.82 12.72 5.74
N LEU A 131 4.24 13.99 5.81
CA LEU A 131 4.69 14.61 7.07
C LEU A 131 3.56 14.68 8.10
N ALA A 132 2.34 15.01 7.69
CA ALA A 132 1.18 15.01 8.58
C ALA A 132 0.88 13.61 9.13
N ALA A 133 0.95 12.57 8.31
CA ALA A 133 0.77 11.18 8.72
C ALA A 133 1.86 10.72 9.71
N LEU A 134 3.13 11.05 9.44
CA LEU A 134 4.25 10.75 10.34
C LEU A 134 4.13 11.50 11.67
N PHE A 135 3.70 12.76 11.65
CA PHE A 135 3.44 13.51 12.87
C PHE A 135 2.29 12.89 13.66
N MET A 136 1.20 12.51 12.99
CA MET A 136 0.04 11.86 13.60
C MET A 136 0.41 10.54 14.26
N ILE A 137 1.14 9.64 13.60
CA ILE A 137 1.50 8.34 14.20
C ILE A 137 2.39 8.51 15.44
N LEU A 138 3.37 9.43 15.40
CA LEU A 138 4.24 9.71 16.53
C LEU A 138 3.48 10.37 17.70
N TRP A 139 2.54 11.27 17.39
CA TRP A 139 1.67 11.90 18.38
C TRP A 139 0.70 10.91 19.04
N VAL A 140 0.14 9.99 18.24
CA VAL A 140 -0.81 8.97 18.67
C VAL A 140 -0.14 7.89 19.53
N PHE A 141 1.10 7.50 19.19
CA PHE A 141 1.88 6.46 19.89
C PHE A 141 1.96 6.66 21.40
N GLY A 142 2.20 7.89 21.85
CA GLY A 142 2.40 8.21 23.26
C GLY A 142 1.11 8.31 24.08
N LYS A 143 -0.02 8.62 23.46
CA LYS A 143 -1.20 9.15 24.18
C LYS A 143 -2.49 8.37 24.00
N TYR A 144 -2.71 7.69 22.87
CA TYR A 144 -4.05 7.16 22.52
C TYR A 144 -4.11 5.70 22.09
N ILE A 145 -2.96 5.03 21.92
CA ILE A 145 -2.96 3.59 21.67
C ILE A 145 -3.07 2.88 23.01
N VAL A 146 -4.12 2.10 23.20
CA VAL A 146 -4.32 1.24 24.37
C VAL A 146 -4.52 -0.19 23.88
N VAL A 147 -4.00 -1.15 24.64
CA VAL A 147 -4.25 -2.56 24.34
C VAL A 147 -5.52 -2.93 25.10
N THR A 148 -6.62 -3.12 24.39
CA THR A 148 -7.89 -3.56 25.00
C THR A 148 -7.85 -5.07 25.16
N THR A 149 -7.36 -5.56 26.30
CA THR A 149 -7.44 -6.98 26.69
C THR A 149 -8.76 -7.27 27.42
N THR A 150 -9.89 -6.72 26.96
CA THR A 150 -11.17 -6.86 27.65
C THR A 150 -11.83 -8.24 27.45
N VAL A 151 -11.21 -9.13 26.68
CA VAL A 151 -11.69 -10.50 26.45
C VAL A 151 -10.57 -11.48 26.81
N GLU A 152 -10.82 -12.34 27.80
CA GLU A 152 -10.00 -13.54 28.03
C GLU A 152 -10.23 -14.50 26.85
N TYR A 153 -9.28 -14.52 25.92
CA TYR A 153 -9.31 -15.46 24.81
C TYR A 153 -8.89 -16.86 25.27
N PRO A 154 -9.46 -17.94 24.70
CA PRO A 154 -8.96 -19.29 24.94
C PRO A 154 -7.48 -19.39 24.56
N PRO A 155 -6.68 -20.27 25.20
CA PRO A 155 -5.23 -20.35 25.02
C PRO A 155 -4.76 -20.64 23.58
N GLN A 156 -5.66 -21.09 22.69
CA GLN A 156 -5.39 -21.28 21.26
C GLN A 156 -5.49 -19.98 20.41
N TRP A 157 -5.99 -18.88 20.96
CA TRP A 157 -6.20 -17.62 20.26
C TRP A 157 -5.27 -16.55 20.81
N VAL A 158 -4.03 -16.55 20.33
CA VAL A 158 -2.95 -15.69 20.82
C VAL A 158 -2.41 -14.79 19.73
N GLY A 159 -2.11 -13.54 20.07
CA GLY A 159 -1.57 -12.57 19.13
C GLY A 159 -1.84 -11.15 19.55
N CYS A 160 -1.09 -10.24 18.94
CA CYS A 160 -1.32 -8.82 19.01
C CYS A 160 -2.50 -8.43 18.14
N VAL A 161 -3.68 -8.33 18.76
CA VAL A 161 -4.95 -8.14 18.06
C VAL A 161 -5.73 -7.01 18.73
N ASN A 162 -6.39 -6.18 17.91
CA ASN A 162 -7.20 -5.02 18.35
C ASN A 162 -6.40 -3.91 19.02
N LEU A 163 -5.41 -3.33 18.32
CA LEU A 163 -4.87 -2.03 18.71
C LEU A 163 -5.83 -0.93 18.24
N VAL A 164 -6.89 -0.74 19.01
CA VAL A 164 -7.87 0.28 18.67
C VAL A 164 -7.35 1.64 19.09
N CYS A 165 -7.50 2.60 18.19
CA CYS A 165 -7.32 3.99 18.53
C CYS A 165 -8.42 4.44 19.49
N ALA A 166 -8.07 4.70 20.76
CA ALA A 166 -9.04 5.01 21.82
C ALA A 166 -9.82 6.31 21.59
N SER A 167 -9.35 7.17 20.68
CA SER A 167 -9.96 8.46 20.38
C SER A 167 -10.62 8.47 18.99
N PRO A 168 -11.87 8.96 18.86
CA PRO A 168 -12.54 9.10 17.56
C PRO A 168 -11.78 10.03 16.60
N VAL A 169 -10.94 10.93 17.14
CA VAL A 169 -10.07 11.81 16.34
C VAL A 169 -9.05 11.00 15.55
N CYS A 170 -8.50 9.93 16.12
CA CYS A 170 -7.51 9.10 15.45
C CYS A 170 -8.12 8.35 14.25
N ASN A 171 -9.26 7.67 14.45
CA ASN A 171 -9.93 6.93 13.37
C ASN A 171 -10.37 7.86 12.23
N THR A 172 -10.89 9.04 12.59
CA THR A 172 -11.31 10.04 11.61
C THR A 172 -10.11 10.57 10.82
N ALA A 173 -8.99 10.86 11.48
CA ALA A 173 -7.79 11.35 10.82
C ALA A 173 -7.16 10.32 9.87
N TRP A 174 -7.12 9.04 10.26
CA TRP A 174 -6.68 7.95 9.37
C TRP A 174 -7.55 7.84 8.12
N LEU A 175 -8.87 7.84 8.28
CA LEU A 175 -9.81 7.82 7.16
C LEU A 175 -9.56 8.99 6.18
N PHE A 176 -9.32 10.20 6.71
CA PHE A 176 -9.02 11.36 5.86
C PHE A 176 -7.70 11.22 5.11
N LEU A 177 -6.66 10.69 5.75
CA LEU A 177 -5.37 10.44 5.11
C LEU A 177 -5.48 9.36 4.02
N ASP A 178 -6.20 8.26 4.29
CA ASP A 178 -6.40 7.19 3.31
C ASP A 178 -7.19 7.69 2.10
N CYS A 179 -8.30 8.42 2.34
CA CYS A 179 -9.07 9.07 1.28
C CYS A 179 -8.20 10.02 0.45
N TYR A 180 -7.29 10.74 1.10
CA TYR A 180 -6.38 11.65 0.44
C TYR A 180 -5.40 10.94 -0.49
N PHE A 181 -4.71 9.89 -0.01
CA PHE A 181 -3.73 9.15 -0.83
C PHE A 181 -4.41 8.47 -2.02
N ILE A 182 -5.59 7.91 -1.81
CA ILE A 182 -6.39 7.32 -2.89
C ILE A 182 -6.82 8.38 -3.90
N GLY A 183 -7.29 9.53 -3.42
CA GLY A 183 -7.60 10.67 -4.28
C GLY A 183 -6.40 11.09 -5.12
N PHE A 184 -5.21 11.16 -4.53
CA PHE A 184 -3.99 11.46 -5.28
C PHE A 184 -3.70 10.41 -6.36
N ASP A 185 -3.78 9.12 -6.02
CA ASP A 185 -3.59 8.03 -6.97
C ASP A 185 -4.57 8.13 -8.13
N THR A 186 -5.84 8.49 -7.88
CA THR A 186 -6.82 8.70 -8.96
C THR A 186 -6.45 9.82 -9.89
N VAL A 187 -5.96 10.94 -9.36
CA VAL A 187 -5.60 12.10 -10.16
C VAL A 187 -4.43 11.74 -11.07
N ILE A 188 -3.39 11.09 -10.52
CA ILE A 188 -2.25 10.62 -11.32
C ILE A 188 -2.70 9.60 -12.38
N PHE A 189 -3.56 8.66 -12.00
CA PHE A 189 -4.10 7.68 -12.94
C PHE A 189 -4.88 8.34 -14.08
N ILE A 190 -5.75 9.30 -13.78
CA ILE A 190 -6.52 10.03 -14.79
C ILE A 190 -5.58 10.85 -15.69
N LEU A 191 -4.58 11.53 -15.13
CA LEU A 191 -3.61 12.30 -15.91
C LEU A 191 -2.79 11.40 -16.84
N THR A 192 -2.28 10.28 -16.35
CA THR A 192 -1.52 9.32 -17.16
C THR A 192 -2.37 8.73 -18.27
N LEU A 193 -3.62 8.35 -17.99
CA LEU A 193 -4.57 7.84 -18.97
C LEU A 193 -4.96 8.91 -19.99
N TRP A 194 -5.20 10.15 -19.55
CA TRP A 194 -5.52 11.27 -20.43
C TRP A 194 -4.38 11.54 -21.41
N LYS A 195 -3.14 11.62 -20.91
CA LYS A 195 -1.98 11.87 -21.76
C LYS A 195 -1.75 10.75 -22.76
N TYR A 196 -1.91 9.50 -22.31
CA TYR A 196 -1.91 8.34 -23.18
C TYR A 196 -2.95 8.49 -24.30
N TYR A 197 -4.20 8.81 -23.96
CA TYR A 197 -5.28 8.98 -24.94
C TYR A 197 -5.00 10.12 -25.92
N THR A 198 -4.46 11.25 -25.45
CA THR A 198 -4.08 12.38 -26.33
C THR A 198 -2.96 11.99 -27.30
N ALA A 199 -1.92 11.29 -26.81
CA ALA A 199 -0.82 10.82 -27.66
C ALA A 199 -1.28 9.76 -28.67
N TYR A 200 -2.22 8.90 -28.29
CA TYR A 200 -2.86 7.94 -29.18
C TYR A 200 -3.64 8.66 -30.29
N ARG A 201 -4.46 9.66 -29.92
CA ARG A 201 -5.30 10.39 -30.88
C ARG A 201 -4.48 11.24 -31.85
N GLU A 202 -3.38 11.86 -31.41
CA GLU A 202 -2.50 12.67 -32.25
C GLU A 202 -1.66 11.82 -33.23
N LYS A 203 -1.41 10.55 -32.93
CA LYS A 203 -0.65 9.63 -33.78
C LYS A 203 -1.46 8.93 -34.88
N VAL A 204 -2.76 9.17 -34.97
CA VAL A 204 -3.59 8.71 -36.10
C VAL A 204 -3.61 9.79 -37.20
N PRO A 205 -2.54 9.87 -38.02
CA PRO A 205 -2.75 9.93 -39.46
C PRO A 205 -1.76 9.08 -40.29
N THR A 206 -2.31 8.37 -41.28
CA THR A 206 -1.69 7.72 -42.47
C THR A 206 -0.89 6.42 -42.30
N HIS A 207 -1.59 5.29 -42.48
CA HIS A 207 -1.23 4.10 -43.28
C HIS A 207 0.26 3.72 -43.37
N ASP A 208 0.85 3.21 -42.29
CA ASP A 208 2.12 2.47 -42.36
C ASP A 208 2.10 1.27 -41.41
N ALA A 209 2.00 0.06 -41.97
CA ALA A 209 1.65 -1.17 -41.24
C ALA A 209 2.70 -1.62 -40.21
N ASP A 210 3.94 -1.11 -40.29
CA ASP A 210 5.05 -1.45 -39.40
C ASP A 210 5.01 -0.64 -38.09
N LEU A 211 4.54 0.62 -38.16
CA LEU A 211 4.36 1.49 -36.98
C LEU A 211 3.18 1.00 -36.11
N ASP A 212 2.12 0.48 -36.75
CA ASP A 212 0.96 -0.09 -36.07
C ASP A 212 1.35 -1.33 -35.24
N THR A 213 2.26 -2.17 -35.73
CA THR A 213 2.73 -3.34 -34.97
C THR A 213 3.57 -2.97 -33.75
N VAL A 214 4.45 -1.96 -33.86
CA VAL A 214 5.27 -1.49 -32.73
C VAL A 214 4.41 -0.76 -31.70
N LEU A 215 3.39 -0.02 -32.13
CA LEU A 215 2.43 0.62 -31.24
C LEU A 215 1.55 -0.42 -30.53
N ALA A 216 1.07 -1.45 -31.22
CA ALA A 216 0.30 -2.53 -30.60
C ALA A 216 1.12 -3.28 -29.51
N ASP A 217 2.42 -3.48 -29.73
CA ASP A 217 3.30 -4.11 -28.73
C ASP A 217 3.56 -3.18 -27.53
N TYR A 218 3.64 -1.87 -27.77
CA TYR A 218 3.75 -0.87 -26.70
C TYR A 218 2.44 -0.69 -25.92
N GLU A 219 1.28 -0.67 -26.59
CA GLU A 219 -0.05 -0.61 -25.97
C GLU A 219 -0.31 -1.83 -25.10
N THR A 220 -0.03 -3.03 -25.61
CA THR A 220 -0.23 -4.26 -24.85
C THR A 220 0.72 -4.35 -23.66
N SER A 221 1.98 -3.95 -23.79
CA SER A 221 2.94 -3.92 -22.69
C SER A 221 2.56 -2.87 -21.64
N PHE A 222 2.18 -1.66 -22.06
CA PHE A 222 1.77 -0.59 -21.14
C PHE A 222 0.45 -0.89 -20.42
N LEU A 223 -0.58 -1.33 -21.15
CA LEU A 223 -1.86 -1.72 -20.55
C LEU A 223 -1.68 -2.92 -19.62
N ARG A 224 -0.86 -3.90 -20.01
CA ARG A 224 -0.52 -5.02 -19.15
C ARG A 224 0.14 -4.53 -17.86
N VAL A 225 1.15 -3.67 -17.93
CA VAL A 225 1.80 -3.07 -16.75
C VAL A 225 0.79 -2.27 -15.90
N LEU A 226 -0.11 -1.50 -16.51
CA LEU A 226 -1.11 -0.69 -15.82
C LEU A 226 -2.18 -1.54 -15.08
N PHE A 227 -2.66 -2.59 -15.74
CA PHE A 227 -3.68 -3.50 -15.18
C PHE A 227 -3.08 -4.49 -14.18
N GLN A 228 -1.84 -4.92 -14.40
CA GLN A 228 -1.13 -5.89 -13.56
C GLN A 228 -0.59 -5.25 -12.27
N ASP A 229 -0.16 -3.98 -12.30
CA ASP A 229 0.48 -3.34 -11.15
C ASP A 229 -0.47 -2.51 -10.25
N GLY A 230 -1.58 -1.99 -10.76
CA GLY A 230 -2.35 -0.95 -10.03
C GLY A 230 -3.86 -1.09 -10.01
N PHE A 231 -4.49 -1.43 -11.15
CA PHE A 231 -5.95 -1.30 -11.27
C PHE A 231 -6.75 -2.29 -10.41
N LEU A 232 -6.34 -3.55 -10.34
CA LEU A 232 -7.05 -4.57 -9.55
C LEU A 232 -6.95 -4.30 -8.04
N PHE A 233 -5.76 -3.89 -7.59
CA PHE A 233 -5.53 -3.46 -6.20
C PHE A 233 -6.37 -2.20 -5.87
N TYR A 234 -6.36 -1.23 -6.77
CA TYR A 234 -7.10 0.02 -6.62
C TYR A 234 -8.63 -0.20 -6.59
N ALA A 235 -9.18 -1.00 -7.50
CA ALA A 235 -10.61 -1.31 -7.55
C ALA A 235 -11.08 -2.09 -6.31
N ALA A 236 -10.24 -3.01 -5.81
CA ALA A 236 -10.52 -3.74 -4.58
C ALA A 236 -10.50 -2.81 -3.34
N MET A 237 -9.53 -1.90 -3.26
CA MET A 237 -9.38 -0.96 -2.15
C MET A 237 -10.49 0.11 -2.14
N PHE A 238 -10.82 0.67 -3.30
CA PHE A 238 -11.94 1.60 -3.44
C PHE A 238 -13.29 0.94 -3.10
N GLY A 239 -13.51 -0.30 -3.57
CA GLY A 239 -14.68 -1.10 -3.21
C GLY A 239 -14.77 -1.42 -1.71
N ALA A 240 -13.62 -1.66 -1.06
CA ALA A 240 -13.56 -1.88 0.39
C ALA A 240 -13.89 -0.61 1.19
N LEU A 241 -13.43 0.56 0.76
CA LEU A 241 -13.69 1.84 1.42
C LEU A 241 -15.10 2.38 1.19
N CYS A 242 -15.70 2.14 0.02
CA CYS A 242 -17.09 2.53 -0.23
C CYS A 242 -18.08 1.72 0.63
N ASN A 243 -17.66 0.57 1.16
CA ASN A 243 -18.46 -0.32 2.02
C ASN A 243 -18.25 -0.08 3.53
N THR A 244 -17.73 1.10 3.90
CA THR A 244 -17.30 1.50 5.26
C THR A 244 -18.40 1.50 6.34
N ASN A 245 -19.67 1.30 5.99
CA ASN A 245 -20.73 1.12 7.00
C ASN A 245 -20.68 -0.24 7.72
N SER A 246 -19.85 -1.20 7.28
CA SER A 246 -19.78 -2.55 7.90
C SER A 246 -18.40 -2.96 8.44
N ARG A 247 -17.35 -2.15 8.29
CA ARG A 247 -15.95 -2.58 8.52
C ARG A 247 -15.12 -1.66 9.43
N LYS A 248 -15.70 -1.11 10.50
CA LYS A 248 -14.86 -0.47 11.53
C LYS A 248 -13.93 -1.45 12.25
N ASP A 249 -14.13 -2.76 12.06
CA ASP A 249 -13.53 -3.80 12.91
C ASP A 249 -12.67 -4.84 12.16
N LEU A 250 -12.45 -4.71 10.84
CA LEU A 250 -11.97 -5.86 10.06
C LEU A 250 -10.45 -6.04 9.97
N CYS A 251 -9.65 -5.05 10.35
CA CYS A 251 -8.20 -5.15 10.59
C CYS A 251 -7.68 -3.70 10.79
N GLN A 252 -7.90 -3.12 11.98
CA GLN A 252 -7.15 -1.96 12.49
C GLN A 252 -6.26 -2.42 13.63
#